data_AF-A0A373WCD3-F1
#
_entry.id   AF-A0A373WCD3-F1
#
_cell.length_a   1.000
_cell.length_b   1.000
_cell.length_c   1.000
_cell.angle_alpha   90.00
_cell.angle_beta   90.00
_cell.angle_gamma   90.00
#
_symmetry.space_group_name_H-M   'P 1'
#
loop_
_entity.id
_entity.type
_entity.pdbx_description
1 polymer ?
#
loop_
_entity_poly.entity_id
_entity_poly.type
_entity_poly.pdbx_seq_one_letter_code
_entity_poly.pdbx_strand_id
1 'polypeptide(L)'
;MKYIIIYLSAMSLLTFILFGADKHKAKAHKWRIPEKTLLGLSLLGGFAGGFLGMEFFRHKTKHWYFYMVMIISLALWAFIIYKVIAE
;
A
#
# COMPACT_ATOMS: atom_id res chain seq x y z
N MET A 1 9.46 6.84 -17.40
CA MET A 1 9.81 5.67 -16.55
C MET A 1 10.53 6.03 -15.24
N LYS A 2 11.69 6.70 -15.25
CA LYS A 2 12.47 6.99 -14.01
C LYS A 2 11.65 7.67 -12.89
N TYR A 3 10.91 8.73 -13.20
CA TYR A 3 10.10 9.45 -12.20
C TYR A 3 8.95 8.61 -11.63
N ILE A 4 8.33 7.75 -12.44
CA ILE A 4 7.25 6.85 -12.00
C ILE A 4 7.81 5.83 -11.00
N ILE A 5 8.98 5.26 -11.27
CA ILE A 5 9.62 4.30 -10.36
C ILE A 5 9.97 4.97 -9.04
N ILE A 6 10.59 6.17 -9.06
CA ILE A 6 10.92 6.92 -7.83
C ILE A 6 9.66 7.21 -7.03
N TYR A 7 8.58 7.65 -7.69
CA TYR A 7 7.30 7.91 -7.05
C TYR A 7 6.70 6.65 -6.41
N LEU A 8 6.64 5.53 -7.15
CA LEU A 8 6.11 4.26 -6.64
C LEU A 8 6.94 3.70 -5.49
N SER A 9 8.27 3.81 -5.56
CA SER A 9 9.16 3.40 -4.47
C SER A 9 8.95 4.26 -3.22
N ALA A 10 8.87 5.57 -3.36
CA ALA A 10 8.60 6.48 -2.23
C ALA A 10 7.22 6.20 -1.60
N MET A 11 6.18 6.06 -2.42
CA MET A 11 4.82 5.73 -1.96
C MET A 11 4.75 4.36 -1.27
N SER A 12 5.49 3.37 -1.78
CA SER A 12 5.58 2.05 -1.14
C SER A 12 6.27 2.13 0.21
N LEU A 13 7.40 2.85 0.33
CA LEU A 13 8.07 3.05 1.62
C LEU A 13 7.17 3.76 2.63
N LEU A 14 6.48 4.84 2.23
CA LEU A 14 5.54 5.55 3.09
C LEU A 14 4.41 4.65 3.57
N THR A 15 3.81 3.88 2.66
CA THR A 15 2.72 2.96 2.99
C THR A 15 3.20 1.87 3.95
N PHE A 16 4.38 1.29 3.72
CA PHE A 16 4.96 0.29 4.61
C PHE A 16 5.16 0.82 6.04
N ILE A 17 5.73 2.03 6.17
CA ILE A 17 5.93 2.68 7.48
C ILE A 17 4.60 2.91 8.18
N LEU A 18 3.55 3.32 7.46
CA LEU A 18 2.24 3.56 8.04
C LEU A 18 1.55 2.28 8.53
N PHE A 19 1.70 1.16 7.82
CA PHE A 19 1.26 -0.15 8.32
C PHE A 19 1.98 -0.55 9.61
N GLY A 20 3.30 -0.30 9.68
CA GLY A 20 4.08 -0.54 10.90
C GLY A 20 3.66 0.37 12.06
N ALA A 21 3.46 1.66 11.77
CA ALA A 21 2.98 2.64 12.74
C ALA A 21 1.58 2.30 13.26
N ASP A 22 0.68 1.80 12.39
CA ASP A 22 -0.64 1.35 12.81
C ASP A 22 -0.56 0.15 13.76
N LYS A 23 0.30 -0.84 13.46
CA LYS A 23 0.55 -1.95 14.39
C LYS A 23 1.12 -1.49 15.73
N HIS A 24 2.04 -0.53 15.72
CA HIS A 24 2.61 0.01 16.96
C HIS A 24 1.54 0.74 17.78
N LYS A 25 0.70 1.57 17.15
CA LYS A 25 -0.43 2.25 17.79
C LYS A 25 -1.46 1.25 18.34
N ALA A 26 -1.72 0.16 17.62
CA ALA A 26 -2.61 -0.90 18.07
C ALA A 26 -2.10 -1.60 19.35
N LYS A 27 -0.78 -1.81 19.46
CA LYS A 27 -0.13 -2.35 20.67
C LYS A 27 -0.11 -1.35 21.82
N ALA A 28 0.09 -0.06 21.53
CA ALA A 28 0.15 1.00 22.53
C ALA A 28 -1.23 1.51 22.99
N HIS A 29 -2.33 0.85 22.58
CA HIS A 29 -3.71 1.28 22.81
C HIS A 29 -4.00 2.75 22.44
N LYS A 30 -3.29 3.25 21.42
CA LYS A 30 -3.47 4.59 20.86
C LYS A 30 -4.48 4.55 19.72
N TRP A 31 -4.98 5.73 19.34
CA TRP A 31 -5.87 5.90 18.19
C TRP A 31 -5.25 5.30 16.91
N ARG A 32 -5.97 4.38 16.27
CA ARG A 32 -5.52 3.66 15.07
C ARG A 32 -5.63 4.53 13.82
N ILE A 33 -4.84 4.21 12.80
CA ILE A 33 -4.92 4.88 11.50
C ILE A 33 -6.19 4.39 10.79
N PRO A 34 -7.01 5.30 10.21
CA PRO A 34 -8.19 4.89 9.47
C PRO A 34 -7.81 3.95 8.31
N GLU A 35 -8.54 2.86 8.15
CA GLU A 35 -8.28 1.89 7.08
C GLU A 35 -8.35 2.52 5.70
N LYS A 36 -9.27 3.49 5.52
CA LYS A 36 -9.41 4.27 4.28
C LYS A 36 -8.10 4.97 3.88
N THR A 37 -7.31 5.43 4.84
CA THR A 37 -6.01 6.06 4.58
C THR A 37 -4.99 5.03 4.11
N LEU A 38 -4.90 3.88 4.78
CA LEU A 38 -3.98 2.81 4.39
C LEU A 38 -4.30 2.27 2.99
N LEU A 39 -5.59 1.98 2.74
CA LEU A 39 -6.08 1.49 1.45
C LEU A 39 -5.93 2.55 0.35
N GLY A 40 -6.20 3.83 0.65
CA GLY A 40 -6.02 4.92 -0.30
C GLY A 40 -4.56 5.11 -0.71
N LEU A 41 -3.62 5.02 0.23
CA LEU A 41 -2.19 5.12 -0.08
C LEU A 41 -1.69 3.94 -0.93
N SER A 42 -2.23 2.74 -0.68
CA SER A 42 -1.96 1.58 -1.53
C SER A 42 -2.46 1.78 -2.96
N LEU A 43 -3.66 2.36 -3.15
CA LEU A 43 -4.20 2.71 -4.47
C LEU A 43 -3.35 3.79 -5.19
N LEU A 44 -2.83 4.77 -4.44
CA LEU A 44 -2.01 5.85 -4.98
C LEU A 44 -0.59 5.43 -5.39
N GLY A 45 -0.25 4.14 -5.33
CA GLY A 45 1.05 3.61 -5.74
C GLY A 45 1.84 2.90 -4.63
N GLY A 46 1.26 2.82 -3.44
CA GLY A 46 1.86 2.13 -2.30
C GLY A 46 1.53 0.64 -2.18
N PHE A 47 0.98 0.00 -3.22
CA PHE A 47 0.49 -1.38 -3.14
C PHE A 47 1.57 -2.38 -2.71
N ALA A 48 2.82 -2.23 -3.20
CA ALA A 48 3.92 -3.12 -2.84
C ALA A 48 4.30 -2.95 -1.36
N GLY A 49 4.39 -1.71 -0.89
CA GLY A 49 4.64 -1.41 0.52
C GLY A 49 3.50 -1.79 1.46
N GLY A 50 2.26 -1.67 1.00
CA GLY A 50 1.07 -2.12 1.73
C GLY A 50 1.03 -3.64 1.87
N PHE A 51 1.28 -4.37 0.80
CA PHE A 51 1.36 -5.83 0.82
C PHE A 51 2.48 -6.34 1.74
N LEU A 52 3.69 -5.78 1.60
CA LEU A 52 4.81 -6.10 2.48
C LEU A 52 4.51 -5.72 3.93
N GLY A 53 3.86 -4.58 4.17
CA GLY A 53 3.46 -4.14 5.49
C GLY A 53 2.48 -5.11 6.14
N MET A 54 1.45 -5.53 5.42
CA MET A 54 0.48 -6.51 5.90
C MET A 54 1.13 -7.82 6.31
N GLU A 55 1.99 -8.37 5.44
CA GLU A 55 2.62 -9.67 5.66
C GLU A 55 3.68 -9.60 6.77
N PHE A 56 4.57 -8.62 6.72
CA PHE A 56 5.66 -8.44 7.70
C PHE A 56 5.12 -8.14 9.10
N PHE A 57 4.12 -7.25 9.18
CA PHE A 57 3.51 -6.93 10.45
C PHE A 57 2.42 -7.94 10.84
N ARG A 58 2.06 -8.90 9.99
CA ARG A 58 0.90 -9.81 10.18
C ARG A 58 -0.33 -9.04 10.66
N HIS A 59 -0.51 -7.84 10.10
CA HIS A 59 -1.52 -6.89 10.53
C HIS A 59 -2.54 -6.75 9.42
N LYS A 60 -3.83 -6.86 9.76
CA LYS A 60 -4.97 -6.79 8.81
C LYS A 60 -5.01 -7.90 7.74
N THR A 61 -4.26 -8.99 7.90
CA THR A 61 -4.25 -10.15 6.97
C THR A 61 -5.51 -11.03 7.01
N LYS A 62 -6.42 -10.84 7.98
CA LYS A 62 -7.71 -11.55 8.01
C LYS A 62 -8.82 -10.83 7.22
N HIS A 63 -8.58 -9.61 6.77
CA HIS A 63 -9.56 -8.81 6.07
C HIS A 63 -9.38 -8.96 4.56
N TRP A 64 -10.22 -9.77 3.93
CA TRP A 64 -10.16 -10.06 2.49
C TRP A 64 -10.11 -8.80 1.60
N TYR A 65 -10.82 -7.74 2.00
CA TYR A 65 -10.86 -6.48 1.24
C TYR A 65 -9.51 -5.75 1.18
N PHE A 66 -8.61 -5.96 2.16
CA PHE A 66 -7.26 -5.41 2.07
C PHE A 66 -6.46 -6.04 0.92
N TYR A 67 -6.53 -7.36 0.76
CA TYR A 67 -5.90 -8.05 -0.37
C TYR A 67 -6.54 -7.66 -1.70
N MET A 68 -7.86 -7.55 -1.76
CA MET A 68 -8.55 -7.04 -2.95
C MET A 68 -8.03 -5.68 -3.38
N VAL A 69 -7.90 -4.73 -2.45
CA VAL A 69 -7.41 -3.39 -2.77
C VAL A 69 -5.96 -3.45 -3.28
N MET A 70 -5.09 -4.30 -2.71
CA MET A 70 -3.73 -4.47 -3.26
C MET A 70 -3.75 -5.00 -4.69
N ILE A 71 -4.59 -6.00 -4.99
CA ILE A 71 -4.71 -6.59 -6.33
C ILE A 71 -5.26 -5.57 -7.33
N ILE A 72 -6.31 -4.83 -6.96
CA ILE A 72 -6.90 -3.77 -7.79
C ILE A 72 -5.86 -2.67 -8.05
N SER A 73 -5.11 -2.27 -7.01
CA SER A 73 -4.04 -1.27 -7.13
C SER A 73 -2.94 -1.75 -8.09
N LEU A 74 -2.52 -3.01 -7.97
CA LEU A 74 -1.53 -3.62 -8.86
C LEU A 74 -2.01 -3.61 -10.31
N ALA A 75 -3.25 -4.06 -10.57
CA ALA A 75 -3.83 -4.09 -11.91
C ALA A 75 -3.92 -2.68 -12.53
N LEU A 76 -4.36 -1.70 -11.73
CA LEU A 76 -4.44 -0.30 -12.15
C LEU A 76 -3.07 0.25 -12.57
N TRP A 77 -2.05 0.08 -11.72
CA TRP A 77 -0.71 0.58 -12.00
C TRP A 77 -0.02 -0.18 -13.14
N ALA A 78 -0.26 -1.48 -13.27
CA ALA A 78 0.22 -2.27 -14.41
C ALA A 78 -0.37 -1.76 -15.74
N PHE A 79 -1.67 -1.46 -15.76
CA PHE A 79 -2.35 -0.90 -16.93
C PHE A 79 -1.80 0.49 -17.30
N ILE A 80 -1.59 1.36 -16.31
CA ILE A 80 -0.99 2.69 -16.51
C ILE A 80 0.41 2.54 -17.12
N ILE A 81 1.25 1.68 -16.53
CA ILE A 81 2.62 1.45 -17.02
C ILE A 81 2.60 0.91 -18.46
N TYR A 82 1.72 -0.05 -18.76
CA TYR A 82 1.56 -0.58 -20.12
C TYR A 82 1.21 0.51 -21.12
N LYS A 83 0.24 1.38 -20.80
CA LYS A 83 -0.16 2.50 -21.67
C LYS A 83 0.97 3.49 -21.91
N VAL A 84 1.76 3.81 -20.88
CA VAL A 84 2.91 4.73 -21.00
C VAL A 84 4.08 4.11 -21.78
N ILE A 85 4.21 2.78 -21.82
CA ILE A 85 5.24 2.08 -22.61
C ILE A 85 4.80 1.90 -24.07
N ALA A 86 3.50 1.74 -24.31
CA ALA A 86 2.93 1.50 -25.63
C ALA A 86 2.74 2.77 -26.48
N GLU A 87 2.90 3.95 -25.88
CA GLU A 87 3.00 5.26 -26.56
C GLU A 87 4.46 5.63 -26.83
#